data_AF-A0A538DDL1-F1
#
_entry.id   AF-A0A538DDL1-F1
#
_cell.length_a   1.000
_cell.length_b   1.000
_cell.length_c   1.000
_cell.angle_alpha   90.00
_cell.angle_beta   90.00
_cell.angle_gamma   90.00
#
_symmetry.space_group_name_H-M   'P 1'
#
loop_
_entity.id
_entity.type
_entity.pdbx_description
1 polymer ?
#
loop_
_entity_poly.entity_id
_entity_poly.type
_entity_poly.pdbx_seq_one_letter_code
_entity_poly.pdbx_strand_id
1 'polypeptide(L)' 'MGGWAARKDGDLAYRLLEDVGADAVRAIEAEAERLQSWLGETKVTPRFATPLAKELVVG' A
#
# COMPACT_ATOMS: atom_id res chain seq x y z
N MET A 1 -3.18 -12.43 0.17
CA MET A 1 -3.77 -11.48 1.15
C MET A 1 -2.66 -10.69 1.84
N GLY A 2 -2.88 -9.40 2.14
CA GLY A 2 -1.81 -8.48 2.55
C GLY A 2 -2.33 -7.15 3.10
N GLY A 3 -1.50 -6.11 3.04
CA GLY A 3 -1.87 -4.76 3.46
C GLY A 3 -1.09 -3.67 2.73
N TRP A 4 -1.55 -2.43 2.86
CA TRP A 4 -0.96 -1.25 2.21
C TRP A 4 -0.99 -0.03 3.14
N ALA A 5 -0.13 0.94 2.87
CA ALA A 5 -0.10 2.23 3.55
C ALA A 5 0.48 3.33 2.64
N ALA A 6 0.06 4.57 2.87
CA ALA A 6 0.70 5.74 2.28
C ALA A 6 1.87 6.19 3.16
N ARG A 7 3.07 6.28 2.59
CA ARG A 7 4.26 6.80 3.26
C ARG A 7 4.23 8.32 3.37
N LYS A 8 5.14 8.86 4.18
CA LYS A 8 5.21 10.32 4.46
C LYS A 8 5.61 11.15 3.25
N ASP A 9 6.34 10.55 2.31
CA ASP A 9 6.78 11.11 1.03
C ASP A 9 5.69 11.05 -0.06
N GLY A 10 4.58 10.36 0.20
CA GLY A 10 3.48 10.19 -0.77
C GLY A 10 3.54 8.88 -1.54
N ASP A 11 4.55 8.04 -1.30
CA ASP A 11 4.63 6.73 -1.93
C ASP A 11 3.64 5.74 -1.33
N LEU A 12 3.05 4.90 -2.19
CA LEU A 12 2.17 3.82 -1.76
C LEU A 12 3.00 2.55 -1.53
N ALA A 13 3.06 2.08 -0.28
CA ALA A 13 3.71 0.83 0.07
C ALA A 13 2.66 -0.27 0.25
N TYR A 14 2.93 -1.47 -0.25
CA TYR A 14 2.12 -2.65 0.02
C TYR A 14 3.00 -3.88 0.28
N ARG A 15 2.44 -4.85 1.00
CA ARG A 15 3.07 -6.15 1.25
C ARG A 15 2.04 -7.26 1.17
N LEU A 16 2.37 -8.31 0.43
CA LEU A 16 1.62 -9.56 0.40
C LEU A 16 2.15 -10.49 1.49
N LEU A 17 1.26 -11.14 2.24
CA LEU A 17 1.59 -12.06 3.33
C LEU A 17 1.52 -13.53 2.91
N GLU A 18 1.04 -13.79 1.70
CA GLU A 18 0.95 -15.11 1.09
C GLU A 18 1.13 -14.97 -0.42
N ASP A 19 1.50 -16.07 -1.07
CA ASP A 19 1.53 -16.15 -2.52
C ASP A 19 0.09 -16.16 -3.06
N VAL A 20 -0.23 -15.16 -3.87
CA VAL A 20 -1.54 -14.98 -4.51
C VAL A 20 -1.50 -15.28 -6.02
N GLY A 21 -0.33 -15.67 -6.54
CA GLY A 21 -0.10 -15.89 -7.96
C GLY A 21 0.13 -14.61 -8.77
N ALA A 22 0.74 -14.79 -9.95
CA ALA A 22 1.24 -13.68 -10.77
C ALA A 22 0.15 -12.72 -11.26
N ASP A 23 -1.05 -13.22 -11.58
CA ASP A 23 -2.13 -12.36 -12.08
C ASP A 23 -2.67 -11.43 -10.99
N ALA A 24 -2.79 -11.93 -9.76
CA ALA A 24 -3.18 -11.10 -8.63
C ALA A 24 -2.09 -10.09 -8.28
N VAL A 25 -0.81 -10.46 -8.34
CA VAL A 25 0.31 -9.51 -8.17
C VAL A 25 0.21 -8.37 -9.18
N ARG A 26 0.05 -8.68 -10.48
CA ARG A 26 -0.07 -7.65 -11.53
C ARG A 26 -1.28 -6.73 -11.32
N ALA A 27 -2.41 -7.29 -10.91
CA ALA A 27 -3.61 -6.49 -10.62
C ALA A 27 -3.38 -5.54 -9.45
N ILE A 28 -2.67 -5.98 -8.41
CA ILE A 28 -2.33 -5.16 -7.24
C ILE A 28 -1.33 -4.07 -7.62
N GLU A 29 -0.32 -4.36 -8.45
CA GLU A 29 0.64 -3.37 -8.95
C GLU A 29 -0.07 -2.27 -9.75
N ALA A 30 -0.92 -2.65 -10.70
CA ALA A 30 -1.68 -1.68 -11.50
C ALA A 30 -2.60 -0.79 -10.63
N GLU A 31 -3.24 -1.38 -9.61
CA GLU A 31 -4.07 -0.63 -8.70
C GLU A 31 -3.26 0.28 -7.77
N ALA A 32 -2.07 -0.17 -7.32
CA ALA A 32 -1.17 0.63 -6.52
C ALA A 32 -0.72 1.90 -7.28
N GLU A 33 -0.33 1.74 -8.55
CA GLU A 33 0.03 2.87 -9.43
C GLU A 33 -1.16 3.83 -9.62
N ARG A 34 -2.35 3.27 -9.87
CA ARG A 34 -3.58 4.06 -10.04
C ARG A 34 -3.92 4.85 -8.77
N LEU A 35 -3.81 4.22 -7.60
CA LEU A 35 -4.07 4.86 -6.31
C LEU A 35 -3.02 5.92 -5.98
N GLN A 36 -1.75 5.68 -6.27
CA GLN A 36 -0.70 6.67 -6.09
C GLN A 36 -0.95 7.92 -6.93
N SER A 37 -1.32 7.74 -8.22
CA SER A 37 -1.70 8.85 -9.09
C SER A 37 -2.93 9.60 -8.59
N TRP A 38 -3.94 8.87 -8.10
CA TRP A 38 -5.17 9.48 -7.62
C TRP A 38 -5.02 10.24 -6.30
N LEU A 39 -4.22 9.72 -5.35
CA LEU A 39 -3.98 10.37 -4.06
C LEU A 39 -3.04 11.58 -4.16
N GLY A 40 -2.07 11.53 -5.07
CA GLY A 40 -1.05 12.58 -5.20
C GLY A 40 -0.35 12.83 -3.87
N GLU A 41 -0.35 14.08 -3.40
CA GLU A 41 0.26 14.47 -2.13
C GLU A 41 -0.62 14.18 -0.90
N THR A 42 -1.83 13.63 -1.10
CA THR A 42 -2.80 13.38 -0.03
C THR A 42 -2.36 12.24 0.87
N LYS A 43 -2.28 12.52 2.18
CA LYS A 43 -1.83 11.55 3.19
C LYS A 43 -3.01 10.92 3.91
N VAL A 44 -3.28 9.64 3.61
CA VAL A 44 -4.30 8.87 4.33
C VAL A 44 -3.69 8.32 5.62
N THR A 45 -4.08 8.87 6.77
CA THR A 45 -3.61 8.40 8.09
C THR A 45 -4.71 7.60 8.80
N PRO A 46 -4.56 6.28 8.98
CA PRO A 46 -5.56 5.47 9.66
C PRO A 46 -5.63 5.83 11.15
N ARG A 47 -6.84 5.99 11.69
CA ARG A 47 -7.04 6.22 13.14
C ARG A 47 -6.58 5.03 13.99
N PHE A 48 -6.67 3.82 13.45
CA PHE A 48 -6.28 2.57 14.09
C PHE A 48 -5.36 1.76 13.17
N ALA A 49 -4.11 2.21 13.05
CA ALA A 49 -3.14 1.55 12.17
C ALA A 49 -2.80 0.14 12.66
N THR A 50 -2.89 -0.85 11.77
CA THR A 50 -2.42 -2.22 12.00
C THR A 50 -0.89 -2.24 12.18
N PRO A 51 -0.32 -3.27 12.83
CA PRO A 51 1.14 -3.42 12.94
C PRO A 51 1.84 -3.32 11.57
N LEU A 52 1.33 -4.05 10.57
CA LEU A 52 1.86 -4.00 9.20
C LEU A 52 1.80 -2.58 8.60
N ALA A 53 0.70 -1.84 8.78
CA ALA A 53 0.62 -0.48 8.29
C ALA A 53 1.66 0.45 8.95
N LYS A 54 1.94 0.27 10.25
CA LYS A 54 3.00 1.04 10.93
C LYS A 54 4.38 0.73 10.38
N GLU A 55 4.66 -0.53 10.08
CA GLU A 55 5.92 -0.94 9.43
C GLU A 55 6.08 -0.30 8.05
N LEU A 56 5.02 -0.32 7.23
CA LEU A 56 5.03 0.17 5.85
C LEU A 56 5.14 1.70 5.73
N VAL A 57 4.76 2.46 6.77
CA VAL A 57 4.91 3.93 6.78
C VAL A 57 6.34 4.37 7.09
N VAL A 58 7.13 3.51 7.75
CA VAL A 58 8.49 3.85 8.22
C VAL A 58 9.58 3.36 7.26
N GLY A 59 9.41 2.17 6.68
CA GLY A 59 10.35 1.62 5.70
C GLY A 59 9.99 2.02 4.29
#